data_AF-A0A7J4S8L3-F1
#
_entry.id   AF-A0A7J4S8L3-F1
#
_cell.length_a   1.000
_cell.length_b   1.000
_cell.length_c   1.000
_cell.angle_alpha   90.00
_cell.angle_beta   90.00
_cell.angle_gamma   90.00
#
_symmetry.space_group_name_H-M   'P 1'
#
loop_
_entity.id
_entity.type
_entity.pdbx_description
1 polymer ?
#
loop_
_entity_poly.entity_id
_entity_poly.type
_entity_poly.pdbx_seq_one_letter_code
_entity_poly.pdbx_strand_id
1 'polypeptide(L)'
;MEIKDILTPKNMLITLGTIVILMSLWGMTHGDEWAEYGWGEGNVLAHDEAYEEMWALHLMPLGVMAILTAVIVTGKELAKIAMFAPIVLVNMLGGMLILTSDNGYGGTPTGVSAALAGLMMLATILTCVSGFMHNRVEELSEVSE
;
A
#
# COMPACT_ATOMS: atom_id res chain seq x y z
N MET A 1 -8.48 24.58 10.69
CA MET A 1 -7.58 23.45 10.38
C MET A 1 -7.67 23.24 8.89
N GLU A 2 -6.59 23.51 8.18
CA GLU A 2 -6.50 23.37 6.73
C GLU A 2 -6.24 21.90 6.37
N ILE A 3 -6.55 21.48 5.13
CA ILE A 3 -6.32 20.10 4.66
C ILE A 3 -4.84 19.70 4.82
N LYS A 4 -3.90 20.63 4.61
CA LYS A 4 -2.46 20.41 4.79
C LYS A 4 -2.06 20.08 6.23
N ASP A 5 -2.82 20.55 7.22
CA ASP A 5 -2.56 20.27 8.63
C ASP A 5 -2.99 18.85 9.01
N ILE A 6 -3.92 18.27 8.25
CA ILE A 6 -4.44 16.90 8.42
C ILE A 6 -3.57 15.92 7.61
N LEU A 7 -3.39 16.20 6.32
CA LEU A 7 -2.65 15.39 5.36
C LEU A 7 -1.15 15.72 5.39
N THR A 8 -0.51 15.47 6.54
CA THR A 8 0.94 15.56 6.63
C THR A 8 1.59 14.26 6.13
N PRO A 9 2.76 14.30 5.45
CA PRO A 9 3.45 13.11 4.98
C PRO A 9 3.66 12.05 6.06
N LYS A 10 4.00 12.49 7.28
CA LYS A 10 4.16 11.62 8.44
C LYS A 10 2.88 10.86 8.78
N ASN A 11 1.77 11.57 8.98
CA ASN A 11 0.50 10.94 9.35
C ASN A 11 0.01 10.01 8.24
N MET A 12 0.20 10.41 6.99
CA MET A 12 -0.22 9.61 5.84
C MET A 12 0.58 8.33 5.68
N LEU A 13 1.91 8.37 5.85
CA LEU A 13 2.75 7.17 5.81
C LEU A 13 2.47 6.21 6.98
N ILE A 14 2.20 6.73 8.19
CA ILE A 14 1.77 5.91 9.33
C ILE A 14 0.43 5.24 9.03
N THR A 15 -0.53 6.00 8.49
CA THR A 15 -1.86 5.51 8.12
C THR A 15 -1.77 4.42 7.06
N LEU A 16 -1.03 4.68 5.98
CA LEU A 16 -0.77 3.71 4.92
C LEU A 16 -0.12 2.44 5.47
N GLY A 17 0.94 2.58 6.27
CA GLY A 17 1.63 1.42 6.85
C GLY A 17 0.74 0.60 7.77
N THR A 18 -0.12 1.24 8.55
CA THR A 18 -1.10 0.56 9.40
C THR A 18 -2.12 -0.23 8.58
N ILE A 19 -2.67 0.36 7.52
CA ILE A 19 -3.61 -0.33 6.63
C ILE A 19 -2.96 -1.54 5.97
N VAL A 20 -1.71 -1.41 5.50
CA VAL A 20 -0.97 -2.51 4.88
C VAL A 20 -0.69 -3.64 5.88
N ILE A 21 -0.36 -3.33 7.13
CA ILE A 21 -0.20 -4.34 8.19
C ILE A 21 -1.53 -5.05 8.47
N LEU A 22 -2.63 -4.32 8.55
CA LEU A 22 -3.96 -4.92 8.75
C LEU A 22 -4.34 -5.84 7.59
N MET A 23 -4.04 -5.42 6.35
CA MET A 23 -4.26 -6.24 5.16
C MET A 23 -3.41 -7.50 5.16
N SER A 24 -2.14 -7.41 5.60
CA SER A 24 -1.26 -8.55 5.77
C SER A 24 -1.83 -9.57 6.77
N LEU A 25 -2.22 -9.10 7.96
CA LEU A 25 -2.81 -9.96 9.00
C LEU A 25 -4.13 -10.59 8.54
N TRP A 26 -4.95 -9.83 7.80
CA TRP A 26 -6.19 -10.34 7.24
C TRP A 26 -5.92 -11.46 6.22
N GLY A 27 -5.05 -11.23 5.23
CA GLY A 27 -4.72 -12.24 4.22
C GLY A 27 -4.06 -13.50 4.80
N MET A 28 -3.22 -13.35 5.83
CA MET A 28 -2.64 -14.50 6.54
C MET A 28 -3.67 -15.37 7.27
N THR A 29 -4.89 -14.88 7.50
CA THR A 29 -5.94 -15.62 8.21
C THR A 29 -7.09 -16.04 7.30
N HIS A 30 -7.05 -15.63 6.03
CA HIS A 30 -8.07 -15.87 5.00
C HIS A 30 -7.38 -16.21 3.67
N GLY A 31 -6.33 -17.03 3.74
CA GLY A 31 -5.53 -17.41 2.57
C GLY A 31 -6.32 -18.24 1.56
N ASP A 32 -7.28 -19.03 2.05
CA ASP A 32 -8.27 -19.77 1.26
C ASP A 32 -9.12 -18.82 0.40
N GLU A 33 -9.72 -17.80 1.01
CA GLU A 33 -10.51 -16.79 0.29
C GLU A 33 -9.65 -16.04 -0.75
N TRP A 34 -8.41 -15.71 -0.39
CA TRP A 34 -7.49 -15.02 -1.29
C TRP A 34 -7.06 -15.91 -2.45
N ALA A 35 -6.91 -17.22 -2.23
CA ALA A 35 -6.60 -18.16 -3.29
C ALA A 35 -7.79 -18.31 -4.25
N GLU A 36 -9.02 -18.35 -3.74
CA GLU A 36 -10.22 -18.32 -4.57
C GLU A 36 -10.35 -17.02 -5.38
N TYR A 37 -10.01 -15.87 -4.80
CA TYR A 37 -9.98 -14.60 -5.54
C TYR A 37 -8.86 -14.55 -6.58
N GLY A 38 -7.68 -15.05 -6.25
CA GLY A 38 -6.52 -15.04 -7.14
C GLY A 38 -6.73 -15.97 -8.32
N TRP A 39 -6.96 -17.25 -8.04
CA TRP A 39 -6.93 -18.37 -8.99
C TRP A 39 -8.32 -18.78 -9.51
N GLY A 40 -9.38 -18.43 -8.77
CA GLY A 40 -10.76 -18.82 -9.04
C GLY A 40 -11.18 -20.05 -8.23
N GLU A 41 -12.40 -20.02 -7.68
CA GLU A 41 -13.00 -21.04 -6.78
C GLU A 41 -12.82 -22.51 -7.24
N GLY A 42 -12.83 -22.76 -8.56
CA GLY A 42 -12.66 -24.10 -9.14
C GLY A 42 -11.22 -24.50 -9.52
N ASN A 43 -10.26 -23.60 -9.35
CA ASN A 43 -8.87 -23.77 -9.81
C ASN A 43 -7.84 -23.76 -8.67
N VAL A 44 -8.30 -23.65 -7.41
CA VAL A 44 -7.42 -23.63 -6.23
C VAL A 44 -6.76 -25.00 -6.03
N LEU A 45 -5.43 -25.00 -5.96
CA LEU A 45 -4.61 -26.16 -5.64
C LEU A 45 -4.30 -26.21 -4.14
N ALA A 46 -3.89 -27.39 -3.67
CA ALA A 46 -3.61 -27.65 -2.25
C ALA A 46 -2.49 -26.80 -1.62
N HIS A 47 -1.73 -26.04 -2.42
CA HIS A 47 -0.66 -25.16 -1.94
C HIS A 47 -0.95 -23.67 -2.15
N ASP A 48 -2.06 -23.32 -2.81
CA ASP A 48 -2.36 -21.93 -3.15
C ASP A 48 -2.75 -21.12 -1.92
N GLU A 49 -3.48 -21.72 -0.97
CA GLU A 49 -3.76 -21.09 0.35
C GLU A 49 -2.46 -20.70 1.06
N ALA A 50 -1.52 -21.64 1.20
CA ALA A 50 -0.23 -21.36 1.83
C ALA A 50 0.62 -20.35 1.04
N TYR A 51 0.48 -20.31 -0.29
CA TYR A 51 1.12 -19.30 -1.13
C TYR A 51 0.53 -17.91 -0.86
N GLU A 52 -0.79 -17.78 -0.76
CA GLU A 52 -1.46 -16.50 -0.48
C GLU A 52 -1.22 -16.01 0.95
N GLU A 53 -1.20 -16.90 1.95
CA GLU A 53 -0.81 -16.54 3.32
C GLU A 53 0.63 -16.01 3.36
N MET A 54 1.54 -16.66 2.63
CA MET A 54 2.92 -16.22 2.49
C MET A 54 3.01 -14.88 1.75
N TRP A 55 2.23 -14.67 0.69
CA TRP A 55 2.16 -13.41 -0.02
C TRP A 55 1.64 -12.29 0.88
N ALA A 56 0.59 -12.56 1.65
CA ALA A 56 0.03 -11.64 2.63
C ALA A 56 1.08 -11.27 3.71
N LEU A 57 1.84 -12.23 4.22
CA LEU A 57 2.95 -11.96 5.16
C LEU A 57 3.98 -10.97 4.58
N HIS A 58 4.30 -11.05 3.29
CA HIS A 58 5.25 -10.14 2.65
C HIS A 58 4.77 -8.69 2.54
N LEU A 59 3.47 -8.42 2.73
CA LEU A 59 2.95 -7.06 2.85
C LEU A 59 3.35 -6.42 4.19
N MET A 60 3.51 -7.20 5.27
CA MET A 60 3.79 -6.65 6.60
C MET A 60 5.09 -5.83 6.66
N PRO A 61 6.24 -6.31 6.14
CA PRO A 61 7.46 -5.50 6.08
C PRO A 61 7.27 -4.17 5.35
N LEU A 62 6.44 -4.10 4.30
CA LEU A 62 6.18 -2.85 3.58
C LEU A 62 5.47 -1.84 4.48
N GLY A 63 4.46 -2.29 5.23
CA GLY A 63 3.75 -1.45 6.17
C GLY A 63 4.64 -0.98 7.34
N VAL A 64 5.47 -1.87 7.88
CA VAL A 64 6.47 -1.52 8.91
C VAL A 64 7.46 -0.48 8.40
N MET A 65 7.99 -0.67 7.18
CA MET A 65 8.93 0.28 6.59
C MET A 65 8.29 1.65 6.35
N ALA A 66 7.04 1.73 5.91
CA ALA A 66 6.34 3.00 5.78
C ALA A 66 6.24 3.76 7.12
N ILE A 67 5.94 3.05 8.21
CA ILE A 67 5.90 3.64 9.57
C ILE A 67 7.28 4.09 10.01
N LEU A 68 8.31 3.25 9.83
CA LEU A 68 9.69 3.59 10.20
C LEU A 68 10.17 4.83 9.44
N THR A 69 9.90 4.91 8.14
CA THR A 69 10.20 6.09 7.33
C THR A 69 9.52 7.34 7.88
N ALA A 70 8.24 7.25 8.26
CA ALA A 70 7.50 8.38 8.82
C ALA A 70 8.05 8.90 10.16
N VAL A 71 8.68 8.02 10.94
CA VAL A 71 9.26 8.37 12.24
C VAL A 71 10.69 8.88 12.12
N ILE A 72 11.46 8.35 11.17
CA ILE A 72 12.90 8.61 11.04
C ILE A 72 13.20 9.76 10.07
N VAL A 73 12.48 9.85 8.96
CA VAL A 73 12.75 10.83 7.89
C VAL A 73 11.95 12.11 8.14
N THR A 74 12.55 13.26 7.89
CA THR A 74 11.96 14.58 8.19
C THR A 74 12.08 15.55 7.02
N GLY A 75 11.23 16.58 7.03
CA GLY A 75 11.26 17.68 6.05
C GLY A 75 11.07 17.22 4.60
N LYS A 76 11.77 17.88 3.68
CA LYS A 76 11.70 17.68 2.23
C LYS A 76 11.88 16.25 1.77
N GLU A 77 12.77 15.50 2.41
CA GLU A 77 13.01 14.11 2.05
C GLU A 77 11.80 13.23 2.39
N LEU A 78 11.11 13.50 3.51
CA LEU A 78 9.87 12.79 3.84
C LEU A 78 8.76 13.11 2.83
N ALA A 79 8.65 14.38 2.42
CA ALA A 79 7.67 14.81 1.43
C ALA A 79 7.91 14.15 0.05
N LYS A 80 9.18 14.04 -0.38
CA LYS A 80 9.56 13.32 -1.60
C LYS A 80 9.20 11.83 -1.51
N ILE A 81 9.52 11.17 -0.41
CA ILE A 81 9.18 9.75 -0.24
C ILE A 81 7.66 9.54 -0.31
N ALA A 82 6.89 10.37 0.38
CA ALA A 82 5.43 10.30 0.33
C ALA A 82 4.88 10.51 -1.09
N MET A 83 5.44 11.46 -1.83
CA MET A 83 5.09 11.73 -3.24
C MET A 83 5.31 10.50 -4.15
N PHE A 84 6.35 9.71 -3.89
CA PHE A 84 6.69 8.52 -4.68
C PHE A 84 6.06 7.21 -4.16
N ALA A 85 5.29 7.24 -3.07
CA ALA A 85 4.62 6.06 -2.53
C ALA A 85 3.83 5.21 -3.57
N PRO A 86 3.14 5.81 -4.57
CA PRO A 86 2.43 5.02 -5.60
C PRO A 86 3.33 4.12 -6.44
N ILE A 87 4.62 4.44 -6.58
CA ILE A 87 5.56 3.63 -7.37
C ILE A 87 5.67 2.21 -6.79
N VAL A 88 5.65 2.08 -5.46
CA VAL A 88 5.72 0.77 -4.79
C VAL A 88 4.51 -0.09 -5.17
N LEU A 89 3.30 0.46 -5.11
CA LEU A 89 2.08 -0.26 -5.47
C LEU A 89 2.05 -0.63 -6.94
N VAL A 90 2.43 0.28 -7.85
CA VAL A 90 2.45 0.01 -9.29
C VAL A 90 3.43 -1.12 -9.62
N ASN A 91 4.64 -1.09 -9.04
CA ASN A 91 5.62 -2.16 -9.27
C ASN A 91 5.13 -3.49 -8.71
N MET A 92 4.57 -3.50 -7.51
CA MET A 92 4.13 -4.73 -6.86
C MET A 92 2.88 -5.32 -7.51
N LEU A 93 1.78 -4.56 -7.57
CA LEU A 93 0.50 -5.05 -8.12
C LEU A 93 0.56 -5.19 -9.64
N GLY A 94 1.14 -4.21 -10.33
CA GLY A 94 1.31 -4.27 -11.78
C GLY A 94 2.26 -5.39 -12.18
N GLY A 95 3.39 -5.56 -11.47
CA GLY A 95 4.32 -6.65 -11.70
C GLY A 95 3.68 -8.01 -11.45
N MET A 96 2.93 -8.16 -10.36
CA MET A 96 2.18 -9.39 -10.07
C MET A 96 1.22 -9.73 -11.21
N LEU A 97 0.32 -8.81 -11.59
CA LEU A 97 -0.66 -9.05 -12.65
C LEU A 97 -0.01 -9.44 -13.98
N ILE A 98 1.10 -8.77 -14.37
CA ILE A 98 1.81 -9.11 -15.61
C ILE A 98 2.42 -10.51 -15.57
N LEU A 99 2.95 -10.93 -14.41
CA LEU A 99 3.63 -12.21 -14.28
C LEU A 99 2.66 -13.38 -14.10
N THR A 100 1.48 -13.14 -13.51
CA THR A 100 0.56 -14.20 -13.12
C THR A 100 -0.69 -14.29 -13.99
N SER A 101 -1.04 -13.27 -14.80
CA SER A 101 -2.27 -13.26 -15.62
C SER A 101 -2.38 -14.45 -16.57
N ASP A 102 -1.28 -14.78 -17.25
CA ASP A 102 -1.26 -15.86 -18.24
C ASP A 102 -1.40 -17.24 -17.60
N ASN A 103 -1.24 -17.32 -16.27
CA ASN A 103 -1.38 -18.52 -15.47
C ASN A 103 -2.75 -18.60 -14.77
N GLY A 104 -3.71 -17.72 -15.12
CA GLY A 104 -5.07 -17.74 -14.60
C GLY A 104 -5.29 -16.90 -13.34
N TYR A 105 -4.28 -16.18 -12.87
CA TYR A 105 -4.42 -15.29 -11.72
C TYR A 105 -5.02 -13.94 -12.12
N GLY A 106 -6.03 -13.44 -11.41
CA GLY A 106 -6.52 -12.08 -11.65
C GLY A 106 -7.95 -11.78 -11.26
N GLY A 107 -8.55 -12.52 -10.32
CA GLY A 107 -9.87 -12.17 -9.83
C GLY A 107 -9.85 -10.89 -8.98
N THR A 108 -11.07 -10.43 -8.67
CA THR A 108 -11.26 -9.21 -7.88
C THR A 108 -11.69 -9.61 -6.47
N PRO A 109 -10.97 -9.18 -5.42
CA PRO A 109 -11.39 -9.45 -4.05
C PRO A 109 -12.75 -8.82 -3.78
N THR A 110 -13.52 -9.44 -2.89
CA THR A 110 -14.83 -8.93 -2.44
C THR A 110 -14.84 -8.70 -0.92
N GLY A 111 -15.94 -8.20 -0.38
CA GLY A 111 -16.13 -8.04 1.07
C GLY A 111 -15.05 -7.21 1.77
N VAL A 112 -14.51 -7.75 2.88
CA VAL A 112 -13.48 -7.08 3.69
C VAL A 112 -12.18 -6.90 2.91
N SER A 113 -11.78 -7.89 2.11
CA SER A 113 -10.58 -7.84 1.26
C SER A 113 -10.68 -6.69 0.24
N ALA A 114 -11.85 -6.48 -0.38
CA ALA A 114 -12.09 -5.34 -1.26
C ALA A 114 -12.00 -3.99 -0.53
N ALA A 115 -12.57 -3.91 0.68
CA ALA A 115 -12.53 -2.71 1.49
C ALA A 115 -11.09 -2.34 1.89
N LEU A 116 -10.29 -3.31 2.32
CA LEU A 116 -8.89 -3.14 2.68
C LEU A 116 -8.05 -2.70 1.47
N ALA A 117 -8.23 -3.35 0.31
CA ALA A 117 -7.58 -2.94 -0.93
C ALA A 117 -7.95 -1.51 -1.34
N GLY A 118 -9.23 -1.13 -1.25
CA GLY A 118 -9.71 0.22 -1.52
C GLY A 118 -9.13 1.26 -0.56
N LEU A 119 -9.07 0.95 0.74
CA LEU A 119 -8.45 1.82 1.75
C LEU A 119 -6.96 2.00 1.51
N MET A 120 -6.24 0.93 1.15
CA MET A 120 -4.83 1.01 0.79
C MET A 120 -4.61 1.93 -0.41
N MET A 121 -5.38 1.73 -1.49
CA MET A 121 -5.30 2.58 -2.70
C MET A 121 -5.59 4.05 -2.38
N LEU A 122 -6.65 4.32 -1.61
CA LEU A 122 -6.99 5.67 -1.18
C LEU A 122 -5.88 6.28 -0.33
N ALA A 123 -5.38 5.56 0.66
CA ALA A 123 -4.29 6.00 1.52
C ALA A 123 -3.03 6.31 0.72
N THR A 124 -2.67 5.49 -0.27
CA THR A 124 -1.51 5.74 -1.13
C THR A 124 -1.69 7.01 -1.98
N ILE A 125 -2.88 7.24 -2.53
CA ILE A 125 -3.16 8.48 -3.28
C ILE A 125 -3.05 9.69 -2.36
N LEU A 126 -3.64 9.64 -1.16
CA LEU A 126 -3.58 10.73 -0.20
C LEU A 126 -2.14 10.96 0.31
N THR A 127 -1.34 9.91 0.48
CA THR A 127 0.08 10.00 0.79
C THR A 127 0.84 10.73 -0.32
N CYS A 128 0.59 10.38 -1.59
CA CYS A 128 1.17 11.07 -2.73
C CYS A 128 0.81 12.58 -2.75
N VAL A 129 -0.48 12.89 -2.59
CA VAL A 129 -0.98 14.26 -2.53
C VAL A 129 -0.34 15.03 -1.36
N SER A 130 -0.22 14.41 -0.19
CA SER A 130 0.45 15.02 0.97
C SER A 130 1.90 15.38 0.68
N GLY A 131 2.63 14.51 -0.02
CA GLY A 131 4.01 14.74 -0.44
C GLY A 131 4.14 15.91 -1.41
N PHE A 132 3.27 15.95 -2.45
CA PHE A 132 3.24 17.07 -3.39
C PHE A 132 2.98 18.41 -2.73
N MET A 133 2.03 18.45 -1.79
CA MET A 133 1.68 19.68 -1.06
C MET A 133 2.85 20.20 -0.22
N HIS A 134 3.55 19.32 0.49
CA HIS A 134 4.60 19.71 1.43
C HIS A 134 5.95 19.96 0.76
N ASN A 135 6.27 19.26 -0.34
CA ASN A 135 7.50 19.50 -1.09
C ASN A 135 7.51 20.89 -1.77
N ARG A 136 6.35 21.34 -2.28
CA ARG A 136 6.23 22.68 -2.91
C ARG A 136 6.31 23.82 -1.90
N VAL A 137 5.85 23.61 -0.67
CA VAL A 137 5.91 24.63 0.39
C VAL A 137 7.35 24.90 0.80
N GLU A 138 8.17 23.85 0.96
CA GLU A 138 9.59 24.02 1.28
C GLU A 138 10.39 24.61 0.11
N GLU A 139 10.07 24.23 -1.13
CA GLU A 139 10.71 24.81 -2.32
C GLU A 139 10.44 26.33 -2.42
N LEU A 140 9.23 26.79 -2.11
CA LEU A 140 8.90 28.22 -2.10
C LEU A 140 9.55 28.99 -0.96
N SER A 141 9.78 28.36 0.20
CA SER A 141 10.51 29.01 1.31
C SER A 141 12.01 29.15 1.01
N GLU A 142 12.63 28.15 0.38
CA GLU A 142 14.05 28.18 0.00
C GLU A 142 14.36 29.27 -1.06
N VAL A 143 13.40 29.61 -1.93
CA VAL A 143 13.56 30.66 -2.96
C VAL A 143 13.35 32.08 -2.40
N SER A 144 12.73 32.19 -1.22
CA SER A 144 12.42 33.48 -0.58
C SER A 144 13.47 33.97 0.43
N GLU A 145 14.48 33.15 0.73
CA GLU A 145 15.67 33.49 1.53
C GLU A 145 16.86 33.90 0.66
#